data_AF-A0A970GTF0-F1
#
_entry.id   AF-A0A970GTF0-F1
#
_cell.length_a   1.000
_cell.length_b   1.000
_cell.length_c   1.000
_cell.angle_alpha   90.00
_cell.angle_beta   90.00
_cell.angle_gamma   90.00
#
_symmetry.space_group_name_H-M   'P 1'
#
loop_
_entity.id
_entity.type
_entity.pdbx_description
1 polymer ?
#
loop_
_entity_poly.entity_id
_entity_poly.type
_entity_poly.pdbx_seq_one_letter_code
_entity_poly.pdbx_strand_id
1 'polypeptide(L)'
;MRYDPDIHHRRVIPCPPWDIENTAYAPDIRTALEENRMLLLEMRDRSGNLAAAEARNRFVIEHADALFTPYVAKGGMLERLLRARR
;
A
#
# COMPACT_ATOMS: atom_id res chain seq x y z
N MET A 1 1.11 -17.89 3.08
CA MET A 1 1.78 -16.86 2.26
C MET A 1 2.98 -17.56 1.62
N ARG A 2 3.01 -17.73 0.29
CA ARG A 2 4.15 -18.37 -0.39
C ARG A 2 5.21 -17.29 -0.63
N TYR A 3 6.46 -17.59 -0.28
CA TYR A 3 7.60 -16.75 -0.60
C TYR A 3 7.75 -16.69 -2.14
N ASP A 4 7.78 -15.48 -2.69
CA ASP A 4 8.08 -15.22 -4.08
C ASP A 4 9.55 -14.76 -4.16
N PRO A 5 10.47 -15.59 -4.67
CA PRO A 5 11.90 -15.25 -4.73
C PRO A 5 12.18 -14.03 -5.60
N ASP A 6 11.29 -13.69 -6.54
CA ASP A 6 11.45 -12.53 -7.44
C ASP A 6 10.97 -11.21 -6.81
N ILE A 7 10.42 -11.24 -5.59
CA ILE A 7 9.90 -10.04 -4.92
C ILE A 7 10.97 -8.96 -4.73
N HIS A 8 12.24 -9.34 -4.63
CA HIS A 8 13.37 -8.42 -4.47
C HIS A 8 13.70 -7.63 -5.75
N HIS A 9 13.22 -8.06 -6.93
CA HIS A 9 13.43 -7.41 -8.21
C HIS A 9 12.18 -6.68 -8.73
N ARG A 10 11.04 -6.84 -8.07
CA ARG A 10 9.79 -6.17 -8.43
C ARG A 10 9.73 -4.79 -7.80
N ARG A 11 9.31 -3.80 -8.60
CA ARG A 11 8.99 -2.46 -8.08
C ARG A 11 7.74 -2.57 -7.23
N VAL A 12 7.87 -2.23 -5.95
CA VAL A 12 6.76 -2.30 -5.00
C VAL A 12 6.24 -0.89 -4.76
N ILE A 13 4.92 -0.73 -4.76
CA ILE A 13 4.25 0.50 -4.33
C ILE A 13 3.62 0.26 -2.96
N PRO A 14 4.30 0.59 -1.84
CA PRO A 14 3.64 0.68 -0.55
C PRO A 14 2.63 1.82 -0.52
N CYS A 15 1.46 1.54 0.05
CA CYS A 15 0.39 2.51 0.23
C CYS A 15 -0.13 2.47 1.68
N PRO A 16 0.65 2.97 2.64
CA PRO A 16 0.23 2.97 4.04
C PRO A 16 -0.99 3.86 4.28
N PRO A 17 -1.75 3.59 5.34
CA PRO A 17 -2.80 4.49 5.80
C PRO A 17 -2.25 5.80 6.42
N TRP A 18 -0.95 5.87 6.74
CA TRP A 18 -0.31 6.99 7.45
C TRP A 18 1.00 7.42 6.79
N ASP A 19 1.61 8.48 7.32
CA ASP A 19 2.92 8.97 6.90
C ASP A 19 4.05 7.97 7.16
N ILE A 20 5.13 8.12 6.37
CA ILE A 20 6.33 7.27 6.48
C ILE A 20 6.96 7.31 7.88
N GLU A 21 6.77 8.41 8.58
CA GLU A 21 7.37 8.68 9.90
C GLU A 21 6.71 7.87 11.02
N ASN A 22 5.40 7.60 10.89
CA ASN A 22 4.61 6.87 11.89
C ASN A 22 4.27 5.43 11.47
N THR A 23 4.56 5.06 10.23
CA THR A 23 4.50 3.66 9.80
C THR A 23 5.65 2.85 10.40
N ALA A 24 5.33 1.69 10.99
CA ALA A 24 6.30 0.74 11.55
C ALA A 24 7.10 0.02 10.44
N TYR A 25 7.85 0.77 9.64
CA TYR A 25 8.63 0.21 8.55
C TYR A 25 10.04 -0.17 9.00
N ALA A 26 10.46 -1.36 8.60
CA ALA A 26 11.82 -1.85 8.78
C ALA A 26 12.82 -0.97 8.01
N PRO A 27 14.07 -0.83 8.47
CA PRO A 27 15.12 -0.05 7.80
C PRO A 27 15.21 -0.30 6.27
N ASP A 28 14.99 -1.54 5.85
CA ASP A 28 15.04 -1.97 4.44
C ASP A 28 14.05 -1.23 3.53
N ILE A 29 12.92 -0.74 4.05
CA ILE A 29 11.94 0.02 3.28
C ILE A 29 12.45 1.42 2.98
N ARG A 30 13.13 2.06 3.94
CA ARG A 30 13.77 3.36 3.71
C ARG A 30 14.86 3.23 2.65
N THR A 31 15.72 2.23 2.77
CA THR A 31 16.77 1.96 1.77
C THR A 31 16.17 1.73 0.38
N ALA A 32 15.09 0.95 0.28
CA ALA A 32 14.42 0.72 -1.01
C ALA A 32 13.84 2.02 -1.62
N LEU A 33 13.35 2.95 -0.80
CA LEU A 33 12.88 4.27 -1.25
C LEU A 33 14.05 5.14 -1.73
N GLU A 34 15.14 5.20 -0.97
CA GLU A 34 16.36 5.95 -1.33
C GLU A 34 17.01 5.43 -2.62
N GLU A 35 16.96 4.12 -2.85
CA GLU A 35 17.49 3.47 -4.06
C GLU A 35 16.52 3.50 -5.26
N ASN A 36 15.39 4.22 -5.18
CA ASN A 36 14.36 4.28 -6.21
C ASN A 36 13.79 2.90 -6.64
N ARG A 37 13.85 1.91 -5.75
CA ARG A 37 13.28 0.57 -5.97
C ARG A 37 11.83 0.46 -5.49
N MET A 38 11.33 1.50 -4.82
CA MET A 38 10.02 1.57 -4.19
C MET A 38 9.40 2.95 -4.37
N LEU A 39 8.07 3.02 -4.52
CA LEU A 39 7.34 4.29 -4.56
C LEU A 39 6.27 4.34 -3.47
N LEU A 40 6.32 5.35 -2.60
CA LEU A 40 5.36 5.50 -1.51
C LEU A 40 4.21 6.42 -1.91
N LEU A 41 2.98 5.90 -1.83
CA LEU A 41 1.77 6.72 -1.92
C LEU A 41 1.28 7.08 -0.52
N GLU A 42 1.83 8.16 0.01
CA GLU A 42 1.50 8.73 1.32
C GLU A 42 0.29 9.67 1.25
N MET A 43 -0.55 9.65 2.29
CA MET A 43 -1.53 10.70 2.55
C MET A 43 -1.03 11.59 3.68
N ARG A 44 -0.56 12.80 3.34
CA ARG A 44 -0.09 13.80 4.33
C ARG A 44 -1.22 14.43 5.13
N ASP A 45 -2.40 14.53 4.54
CA ASP A 45 -3.59 15.01 5.24
C ASP A 45 -4.19 13.89 6.09
N ARG A 46 -4.01 14.02 7.41
CA ARG A 46 -4.47 13.07 8.43
C ARG A 46 -5.86 13.39 8.97
N SER A 47 -6.53 14.42 8.45
CA SER A 47 -7.87 14.84 8.88
C SER A 47 -8.97 13.81 8.59
N GLY A 48 -8.64 12.67 7.99
CA GLY A 48 -9.56 11.55 7.81
C GLY A 48 -10.47 11.70 6.60
N ASN A 49 -9.96 12.24 5.49
CA ASN A 49 -10.71 12.30 4.24
C ASN A 49 -10.89 10.89 3.65
N LEU A 50 -11.98 10.22 4.05
CA LEU A 50 -12.37 8.90 3.58
C LEU A 50 -12.49 8.85 2.05
N ALA A 51 -12.94 9.92 1.40
CA ALA A 51 -13.04 9.96 -0.06
C ALA A 51 -11.66 9.93 -0.74
N ALA A 52 -10.68 10.67 -0.19
CA ALA A 52 -9.30 10.64 -0.70
C ALA A 52 -8.66 9.26 -0.47
N ALA A 53 -8.87 8.65 0.70
CA ALA A 53 -8.41 7.30 0.98
C ALA A 53 -9.05 6.26 0.03
N GLU A 54 -10.34 6.40 -0.26
CA GLU A 54 -11.04 5.53 -1.21
C GLU A 54 -10.48 5.69 -2.63
N ALA A 55 -10.35 6.93 -3.12
CA ALA A 55 -9.83 7.23 -4.45
C ALA A 55 -8.43 6.65 -4.66
N ARG A 56 -7.54 6.87 -3.69
CA ARG A 56 -6.19 6.29 -3.67
C ARG A 56 -6.22 4.76 -3.67
N ASN A 57 -7.04 4.14 -2.82
CA ASN A 57 -7.15 2.68 -2.76
C ASN A 57 -7.65 2.12 -4.09
N ARG A 58 -8.63 2.76 -4.75
CA ARG A 58 -9.11 2.35 -6.08
C ARG A 58 -7.99 2.41 -7.12
N PHE A 59 -7.26 3.53 -7.18
CA PHE A 59 -6.15 3.70 -8.09
C PHE A 59 -5.09 2.60 -7.96
N VAL A 60 -4.66 2.30 -6.72
CA VAL A 60 -3.68 1.22 -6.46
C VAL A 60 -4.24 -0.14 -6.85
N ILE A 61 -5.50 -0.42 -6.49
CA ILE A 61 -6.14 -1.71 -6.79
C ILE A 61 -6.28 -1.93 -8.30
N GLU A 62 -6.56 -0.88 -9.07
CA GLU A 62 -6.73 -0.93 -10.53
C GLU A 62 -5.42 -1.18 -11.27
N HIS A 63 -4.33 -0.52 -10.86
CA HIS A 63 -3.08 -0.51 -11.63
C HIS A 63 -1.99 -1.43 -11.10
N ALA A 64 -2.13 -2.01 -9.90
CA ALA A 64 -1.08 -2.85 -9.33
C ALA A 64 -1.09 -4.28 -9.94
N ASP A 65 0.10 -4.69 -10.41
CA ASP A 65 0.38 -6.07 -10.86
C ASP A 65 0.14 -7.10 -9.74
N ALA A 66 0.46 -6.72 -8.49
CA ALA A 66 0.24 -7.52 -7.30
C ALA A 66 -0.17 -6.64 -6.11
N LEU A 67 -1.03 -7.17 -5.24
CA LEU A 67 -1.44 -6.50 -4.00
C LEU A 67 -0.96 -7.29 -2.78
N PHE A 68 -0.33 -6.57 -1.85
CA PHE A 68 0.03 -7.09 -0.54
C PHE A 68 -0.72 -6.32 0.55
N THR A 69 -1.73 -6.94 1.15
CA THR A 69 -2.57 -6.33 2.19
C THR A 69 -2.45 -7.15 3.48
N PRO A 70 -1.43 -6.89 4.33
CA PRO A 70 -1.15 -7.72 5.52
C PRO A 70 -2.27 -7.68 6.55
N TYR A 71 -3.04 -6.59 6.58
CA TYR A 71 -4.25 -6.46 7.38
C TYR A 71 -5.35 -5.78 6.58
N VAL A 72 -6.56 -6.31 6.67
CA VAL A 72 -7.79 -5.73 6.11
C VAL A 72 -8.87 -5.83 7.19
N ALA A 73 -9.39 -4.69 7.64
CA ALA A 73 -10.48 -4.67 8.61
C ALA A 73 -11.77 -5.26 8.02
N LYS A 74 -12.39 -6.20 8.75
CA LYS A 74 -13.65 -6.84 8.34
C LYS A 74 -14.78 -5.80 8.28
N GLY A 75 -15.56 -5.82 7.20
CA GLY A 75 -16.60 -4.85 6.88
C GLY A 75 -16.07 -3.47 6.43
N GLY A 76 -14.75 -3.28 6.39
CA GLY A 76 -14.13 -2.00 6.04
C GLY A 76 -14.17 -1.69 4.54
N MET A 77 -13.95 -0.42 4.21
CA MET A 77 -13.88 0.09 2.82
C MET A 77 -12.94 -0.75 1.95
N LEU A 78 -11.71 -1.01 2.42
CA LEU A 78 -10.71 -1.76 1.67
C LEU A 78 -11.16 -3.20 1.37
N GLU A 79 -11.80 -3.89 2.31
CA GLU A 79 -12.36 -5.23 2.06
C GLU A 79 -13.39 -5.19 0.93
N ARG A 80 -14.26 -4.17 0.95
CA ARG A 80 -15.32 -3.99 -0.04
C ARG A 80 -14.75 -3.72 -1.44
N LEU A 81 -13.71 -2.90 -1.54
CA LEU A 81 -13.02 -2.61 -2.80
C LEU A 81 -12.30 -3.85 -3.36
N LEU A 82 -11.60 -4.61 -2.52
CA LEU A 82 -10.89 -5.83 -2.93
C LEU A 82 -11.84 -6.92 -3.43
N ARG A 83 -13.04 -7.03 -2.85
CA ARG A 83 -14.08 -7.94 -3.34
C ARG A 83 -14.62 -7.54 -4.71
N ALA A 84 -14.71 -6.24 -5.00
CA ALA A 84 -15.22 -5.72 -6.27
C ALA A 84 -14.26 -5.89 -7.46
N ARG A 85 -12.95 -6.11 -7.20
CA ARG A 85 -11.94 -6.40 -8.24
C ARG A 85 -12.01 -7.85 -8.75
N ARG A 86 -12.58 -8.77 -7.97
CA ARG A 86 -12.58 -10.22 -8.26
C ARG A 86 -13.61 -10.63 -9.28
#